data_AF-A0A8T0FEK9-F1
#
_entry.id   AF-A0A8T0FEK9-F1
#
_cell.length_a   1.000
_cell.length_b   1.000
_cell.length_c   1.000
_cell.angle_alpha   90.00
_cell.angle_beta   90.00
_cell.angle_gamma   90.00
#
_symmetry.space_group_name_H-M   'P 1'
#
loop_
_entity.id
_entity.type
_entity.pdbx_description
1 polymer ?
#
loop_
_entity_poly.entity_id
_entity_poly.type
_entity_poly.pdbx_seq_one_letter_code
_entity_poly.pdbx_strand_id
1 'polypeptide(L)' 'MEADIIKEEFQNSISMYGVKYAKLVADADSNVHKMILDSRPYDEIQVEKIVCHNHLYRNFCNKLEDIAKNTHCT' A
#
# COMPACT_ATOMS: atom_id res chain seq x y z
N MET A 1 -0.83 -13.56 -8.87
CA MET A 1 0.24 -13.22 -7.89
C MET A 1 -0.42 -12.56 -6.68
N GLU A 2 0.32 -12.17 -5.62
CA GLU A 2 -0.27 -11.57 -4.40
C GLU A 2 -1.23 -10.41 -4.68
N ALA A 3 -0.86 -9.51 -5.60
CA ALA A 3 -1.69 -8.37 -5.98
C ALA A 3 -3.06 -8.76 -6.56
N ASP A 4 -3.13 -9.85 -7.33
CA ASP A 4 -4.40 -10.34 -7.89
C ASP A 4 -5.33 -10.88 -6.81
N ILE A 5 -4.77 -11.57 -5.81
CA ILE A 5 -5.52 -12.12 -4.68
C ILE A 5 -6.12 -10.98 -3.86
N ILE A 6 -5.30 -9.96 -3.55
CA ILE A 6 -5.78 -8.77 -2.82
C ILE A 6 -6.89 -8.07 -3.61
N LYS A 7 -6.70 -7.86 -4.93
CA LYS A 7 -7.74 -7.26 -5.78
C LYS A 7 -9.05 -8.04 -5.73
N GLU A 8 -8.99 -9.37 -5.83
CA GLU A 8 -10.15 -10.25 -5.78
C GLU A 8 -10.88 -10.17 -4.43
N GLU A 9 -10.15 -10.12 -3.32
CA GLU A 9 -10.75 -9.96 -1.99
C GLU A 9 -11.49 -8.63 -1.84
N PHE A 10 -10.96 -7.52 -2.39
CA PHE A 10 -11.67 -6.25 -2.40
C PHE A 10 -12.98 -6.34 -3.20
N GLN A 11 -12.95 -6.96 -4.38
CA GLN A 11 -14.14 -7.10 -5.23
C GLN A 11 -15.22 -7.99 -4.60
N ASN A 12 -14.83 -9.02 -3.87
CA ASN A 12 -15.77 -9.99 -3.28
C ASN A 12 -16.13 -9.73 -1.82
N SER A 13 -15.48 -8.77 -1.17
CA SER A 13 -15.65 -8.44 0.26
C SER A 13 -17.10 -8.28 0.72
N ILE A 14 -17.97 -7.65 -0.08
CA ILE A 14 -19.40 -7.49 0.26
C ILE A 14 -20.12 -8.84 0.20
N SER A 15 -19.88 -9.64 -0.84
CA SER A 15 -20.51 -10.94 -1.04
C SER A 15 -20.08 -11.95 0.03
N MET A 16 -18.78 -11.98 0.35
CA MET A 16 -18.19 -12.94 1.27
C MET A 16 -18.41 -12.57 2.74
N TYR A 17 -18.31 -11.27 3.07
CA TYR A 17 -18.21 -10.81 4.46
C TYR A 17 -19.18 -9.69 4.81
N GLY A 18 -19.92 -9.13 3.83
CA GLY A 18 -20.86 -8.04 4.06
C GLY A 18 -20.21 -6.69 4.39
N VAL A 19 -18.93 -6.49 4.05
CA VAL A 19 -18.17 -5.28 4.40
C VAL A 19 -17.53 -4.62 3.17
N LYS A 20 -17.28 -3.31 3.27
CA LYS A 20 -16.48 -2.54 2.31
C LYS A 20 -15.15 -2.16 2.96
N TYR A 21 -14.04 -2.39 2.27
CA TYR A 21 -12.71 -1.99 2.72
C TYR A 21 -12.38 -0.59 2.23
N ALA A 22 -12.52 0.41 3.10
CA ALA A 22 -12.24 1.80 2.74
C ALA A 22 -10.74 2.13 2.67
N LYS A 23 -9.89 1.32 3.31
CA LYS A 23 -8.46 1.62 3.50
C LYS A 23 -7.60 0.39 3.21
N LEU A 24 -6.46 0.62 2.57
CA LEU A 24 -5.40 -0.36 2.31
C LEU A 24 -4.14 0.07 3.07
N VAL A 25 -3.64 -0.78 3.96
CA VAL A 25 -2.31 -0.60 4.58
C VAL A 25 -1.28 -1.36 3.74
N ALA A 26 -0.36 -0.65 3.10
CA ALA A 26 0.61 -1.25 2.18
C ALA A 26 1.99 -0.59 2.31
N ASP A 27 3.01 -1.22 1.72
CA ASP A 27 4.32 -0.60 1.55
C ASP A 27 4.25 0.66 0.66
N ALA A 28 5.36 1.41 0.54
CA ALA A 28 5.47 2.52 -0.39
C ALA A 28 5.17 2.14 -1.86
N ASP A 29 5.28 0.85 -2.25
CA ASP A 29 4.92 0.39 -3.60
C ASP A 29 3.45 0.65 -3.98
N SER A 30 3.23 1.15 -5.20
CA SER A 30 1.92 1.65 -5.64
C SER A 30 1.16 0.68 -6.55
N ASN A 31 1.71 -0.49 -6.88
CA ASN A 31 1.13 -1.35 -7.91
C ASN A 31 -0.20 -1.99 -7.45
N VAL A 32 -0.24 -2.50 -6.22
CA VAL A 32 -1.45 -3.11 -5.63
C VAL A 32 -2.58 -2.09 -5.49
N HIS A 33 -2.27 -0.90 -4.97
CA HIS A 33 -3.27 0.15 -4.79
C HIS A 33 -3.86 0.61 -6.13
N LYS A 34 -3.03 0.74 -7.16
CA LYS A 34 -3.49 1.07 -8.51
C LYS A 34 -4.45 0.01 -9.05
N MET A 35 -4.11 -1.28 -8.90
CA MET A 35 -5.00 -2.37 -9.32
C MET A 35 -6.37 -2.35 -8.62
N ILE A 36 -6.41 -1.96 -7.34
CA ILE A 36 -7.65 -1.80 -6.58
C ILE A 36 -8.45 -0.59 -7.07
N LEU A 37 -7.80 0.53 -7.37
CA LEU A 37 -8.49 1.71 -7.92
C LEU A 37 -9.07 1.42 -9.31
N ASP A 38 -8.30 0.75 -10.17
CA ASP A 38 -8.70 0.40 -11.52
C ASP A 38 -9.85 -0.63 -11.53
N SER A 39 -9.93 -1.51 -10.53
CA SER A 39 -11.00 -2.51 -10.40
C SER A 39 -12.31 -1.95 -9.86
N ARG A 40 -12.31 -0.72 -9.29
CA ARG A 40 -13.48 -0.04 -8.71
C ARG A 40 -14.37 -0.98 -7.90
N PRO A 41 -13.87 -1.57 -6.80
CA PRO A 41 -14.63 -2.58 -6.05
C PRO A 41 -15.93 -2.05 -5.45
N TYR A 42 -16.05 -0.72 -5.27
CA TYR A 42 -17.22 -0.06 -4.71
C TYR A 42 -17.56 1.21 -5.50
N ASP A 43 -18.84 1.45 -5.78
CA ASP A 43 -19.29 2.62 -6.56
C ASP A 43 -19.10 3.96 -5.82
N GLU A 44 -19.25 3.94 -4.50
CA GLU A 44 -19.33 5.15 -3.65
C GLU A 44 -18.03 5.44 -2.89
N ILE A 45 -17.10 4.48 -2.85
CA ILE A 45 -15.92 4.53 -1.99
C ILE A 45 -14.67 4.31 -2.83
N GLN A 46 -13.81 5.33 -2.88
CA GLN A 46 -12.45 5.18 -3.37
C GLN A 46 -11.54 4.69 -2.23
N VAL A 47 -10.83 3.59 -2.45
CA VAL A 47 -9.95 3.00 -1.42
C VAL A 47 -8.75 3.90 -1.17
N GLU A 48 -8.57 4.33 0.08
CA GLU A 48 -7.43 5.13 0.51
C GLU A 48 -6.23 4.23 0.84
N LYS A 49 -5.04 4.59 0.35
CA LYS A 49 -3.79 3.94 0.74
C LYS A 49 -3.20 4.62 1.96
N ILE A 50 -2.86 3.82 2.96
CA ILE A 50 -2.07 4.20 4.13
C ILE A 50 -0.74 3.48 4.06
N VAL A 51 0.35 4.23 4.17
CA VAL A 51 1.71 3.66 4.18
C VAL A 51 1.95 2.95 5.50
N CYS A 52 2.47 1.73 5.44
CA CYS A 52 2.88 0.96 6.61
C CYS A 52 3.96 1.72 7.40
N HIS A 53 3.69 1.98 8.68
CA HIS A 53 4.57 2.77 9.55
C HIS A 53 5.97 2.16 9.70
N ASN A 54 6.06 0.83 9.82
CA ASN A 54 7.33 0.12 9.92
C ASN A 54 8.18 0.28 8.64
N HIS A 55 7.52 0.22 7.47
CA HIS A 55 8.19 0.44 6.19
C HIS A 55 8.64 1.89 6.03
N LEU A 56 7.81 2.84 6.46
CA LEU A 56 8.17 4.26 6.47
C LEU A 56 9.42 4.50 7.33
N TYR A 57 9.46 3.98 8.56
CA TYR A 57 10.62 4.14 9.43
C TYR A 57 11.86 3.47 8.86
N ARG A 58 11.76 2.24 8.35
CA ARG A 58 12.89 1.54 7.75
C ARG A 58 13.46 2.33 6.57
N ASN A 59 12.60 2.85 5.69
CA ASN A 59 13.02 3.68 4.56
C ASN A 59 13.68 4.99 5.02
N PHE A 60 13.17 5.60 6.09
CA PHE A 60 13.77 6.78 6.69
C PHE A 60 15.16 6.50 7.26
N CYS A 61 15.32 5.45 8.08
CA CYS A 61 16.61 5.05 8.64
C CYS A 61 17.64 4.71 7.55
N ASN A 62 17.24 3.95 6.52
CA ASN A 62 18.12 3.61 5.40
C ASN A 62 18.66 4.87 4.69
N LYS A 63 17.82 5.91 4.52
CA LYS A 63 18.25 7.18 3.92
C LYS A 63 19.22 7.95 4.82
N LEU A 64 19.00 7.95 6.14
CA LEU A 64 19.93 8.57 7.09
C LEU A 64 21.29 7.87 7.07
N GLU A 65 21.30 6.54 7.04
CA GLU A 65 22.53 5.76 6.94
C GLU A 65 23.26 6.02 5.63
N ASP A 66 22.54 6.11 4.51
CA ASP A 66 23.12 6.42 3.20
C ASP A 66 23.83 7.79 3.22
N ILE A 67 23.17 8.82 3.76
CA ILE A 67 23.75 10.15 3.92
C ILE A 67 25.01 10.10 4.81
N ALA A 68 24.95 9.40 5.94
CA ALA A 68 26.07 9.28 6.86
C ALA A 68 27.29 8.56 6.23
N LYS A 69 27.04 7.52 5.42
CA LYS A 69 28.10 6.77 4.72
C LYS A 69 28.67 7.54 3.53
N ASN A 70 27.83 8.32 2.83
CA ASN A 70 28.22 9.09 1.65
C ASN A 70 28.83 10.46 2.00
N THR A 71 28.83 10.87 3.27
CA THR A 71 29.57 12.06 3.75
C THR A 71 31.05 11.71 3.91
N HIS A 72 31.76 11.53 2.79
CA HIS A 72 33.21 11.66 2.79
C HIS A 72 33.57 13.14 2.83
N CYS A 73 34.01 13.64 3.99
CA CYS A 73 34.70 14.93 4.08
C CYS A 73 35.89 14.93 3.11
N THR A 74 35.90 15.90 2.20
CA THR A 74 37.12 16.38 1.55
C THR A 74 37.91 17.21 2.55
#